data_AF-W4M4V1-F1
#
_entry.id   AF-W4M4V1-F1
#
_cell.length_a   1.000
_cell.length_b   1.000
_cell.length_c   1.000
_cell.angle_alpha   90.00
_cell.angle_beta   90.00
_cell.angle_gamma   90.00
#
_symmetry.space_group_name_H-M   'P 1'
#
loop_
_entity.id
_entity.type
_entity.pdbx_description
1 polymer ?
#
loop_
_entity_poly.entity_id
_entity_poly.type
_entity_poly.pdbx_seq_one_letter_code
_entity_poly.pdbx_strand_id
1 'polypeptide(L)' 'MNNNDVEFALRVLKKKVQKAGMIREIRRRQYYEKPSERRRRKKREGIKNSRKREMASIL' A
#
# COMPACT_ATOMS: atom_id res chain seq x y z
N MET A 1 -20.77 1.46 23.83
CA MET A 1 -20.47 2.59 22.92
C MET A 1 -19.32 3.38 23.54
N ASN A 2 -18.08 3.13 23.11
CA ASN A 2 -16.91 3.82 23.65
C ASN A 2 -16.76 5.19 22.98
N ASN A 3 -17.44 6.17 23.55
CA ASN A 3 -17.55 7.53 23.02
C ASN A 3 -16.36 8.44 23.37
N ASN A 4 -15.12 7.94 23.52
CA ASN A 4 -13.97 8.84 23.67
C ASN A 4 -12.56 8.23 23.48
N ASP A 5 -12.41 7.07 22.85
CA ASP A 5 -11.08 6.50 22.59
C ASP A 5 -10.45 7.12 21.34
N VAL A 6 -10.06 8.40 21.41
CA VAL A 6 -9.38 9.13 20.32
C VAL A 6 -8.16 8.35 19.82
N GLU A 7 -7.43 7.71 20.72
CA GLU A 7 -6.30 6.85 20.40
C GLU A 7 -6.70 5.64 19.54
N PHE A 8 -7.84 5.01 19.85
CA PHE A 8 -8.38 3.92 19.04
C PHE A 8 -8.78 4.40 17.64
N ALA A 9 -9.43 5.55 17.56
CA ALA A 9 -9.81 6.16 16.28
C ALA A 9 -8.57 6.46 15.42
N LEU A 10 -7.51 7.02 16.02
CA LEU A 10 -6.22 7.28 15.36
C LEU A 10 -5.55 5.98 14.89
N ARG A 11 -5.61 4.91 15.67
CA ARG A 11 -5.07 3.60 15.30
C ARG A 11 -5.81 3.00 14.10
N VAL A 12 -7.14 3.07 14.10
CA VAL A 12 -7.97 2.60 12.98
C VAL A 12 -7.68 3.42 11.73
N LEU A 13 -7.61 4.75 11.84
CA LEU A 13 -7.25 5.64 10.74
C LEU A 13 -5.89 5.27 10.16
N LYS A 14 -4.86 5.12 11.00
CA LYS A 14 -3.52 4.72 10.57
C LYS A 14 -3.52 3.40 9.82
N LYS A 15 -4.25 2.39 10.31
CA LYS A 15 -4.40 1.09 9.61
C LYS A 15 -5.09 1.26 8.25
N LYS A 16 -6.17 2.05 8.17
CA LYS A 16 -6.88 2.33 6.90
C LYS A 16 -5.96 3.04 5.89
N VAL A 17 -5.20 4.05 6.33
CA VAL A 17 -4.23 4.78 5.49
C VAL A 17 -3.13 3.86 4.96
N GLN A 18 -2.60 2.98 5.81
CA GLN A 18 -1.59 1.99 5.43
C GLN A 18 -2.15 0.96 4.43
N LYS A 19 -3.36 0.43 4.68
CA LYS A 19 -4.03 -0.54 3.78
C LYS A 19 -4.35 0.06 2.41
N ALA A 20 -4.74 1.33 2.37
CA ALA A 20 -4.98 2.06 1.13
C ALA A 20 -3.69 2.34 0.34
N GLY A 21 -2.50 2.18 0.95
CA GLY A 21 -1.22 2.41 0.28
C GLY A 21 -0.90 3.88 0.00
N MET A 22 -1.64 4.83 0.58
CA MET A 22 -1.53 6.27 0.32
C MET A 22 -0.11 6.80 0.51
N ILE A 23 0.57 6.41 1.59
CA ILE A 23 1.94 6.86 1.89
C ILE A 23 2.91 6.47 0.76
N ARG A 24 2.74 5.26 0.20
CA ARG A 24 3.58 4.76 -0.90
C ARG A 24 3.31 5.53 -2.19
N GLU A 25 2.06 5.93 -2.41
CA GLU A 25 1.67 6.73 -3.56
C GLU A 25 2.19 8.16 -3.47
N ILE A 26 2.05 8.81 -2.31
CA ILE A 26 2.56 10.16 -2.06
C ILE A 26 4.06 10.20 -2.36
N ARG A 27 4.85 9.27 -1.80
CA ARG A 27 6.30 9.19 -2.06
C ARG A 27 6.65 9.01 -3.53
N ARG A 28 5.83 8.28 -4.30
CA ARG A 28 6.07 8.10 -5.74
C ARG A 28 5.72 9.34 -6.54
N ARG A 29 4.72 10.11 -6.11
CA ARG A 29 4.26 11.33 -6.79
C ARG A 29 5.12 12.56 -6.46
N GLN A 30 6.02 12.46 -5.47
CA GLN A 30 6.97 13.54 -5.14
C GLN A 30 7.92 13.90 -6.28
N TYR A 31 8.19 12.95 -7.18
CA TYR A 31 9.11 13.14 -8.30
C TYR A 31 8.49 12.63 -9.59
N TYR A 32 8.90 13.21 -10.72
CA TYR A 32 8.48 12.72 -12.03
C TYR A 32 9.07 11.33 -12.30
N GLU A 33 8.20 10.38 -12.64
CA GLU A 33 8.57 9.05 -13.11
C GLU A 33 8.32 8.95 -14.61
N LYS A 34 9.38 8.75 -15.41
CA LYS A 34 9.26 8.57 -16.86
C LYS A 34 8.25 7.44 -17.19
N PRO A 35 7.42 7.56 -18.23
CA PRO A 35 6.42 6.56 -18.58
C PRO A 35 6.98 5.13 -18.73
N SER A 36 8.20 4.99 -19.27
CA SER A 36 8.89 3.71 -19.40
C SER A 36 9.21 3.07 -18.06
N GLU A 37 9.77 3.84 -17.13
CA GLU A 37 10.10 3.39 -15.78
C GLU A 37 8.83 3.02 -14.99
N ARG A 38 7.77 3.83 -15.14
CA ARG A 38 6.46 3.53 -14.56
C ARG A 38 5.91 2.18 -15.02
N ARG A 39 6.02 1.86 -16.32
CA ARG A 39 5.61 0.55 -16.88
C ARG A 39 6.47 -0.59 -16.31
N ARG A 40 7.79 -0.41 -16.29
CA ARG A 40 8.74 -1.42 -15.79
C ARG A 40 8.50 -1.73 -14.30
N ARG A 41 8.28 -0.71 -13.48
CA ARG A 41 7.94 -0.85 -12.07
C ARG A 41 6.61 -1.57 -11.85
N LYS A 42 5.55 -1.17 -12.56
CA LYS A 42 4.24 -1.85 -12.48
C LYS A 42 4.34 -3.34 -12.81
N LYS A 43 5.10 -3.71 -13.84
CA LYS A 43 5.35 -5.12 -14.19
C LYS A 43 6.05 -5.88 -13.05
N ARG A 44 7.12 -5.32 -12.48
CA ARG A 44 7.83 -5.92 -11.33
C ARG A 44 6.93 -6.07 -10.11
N GLU A 45 6.11 -5.07 -9.81
CA GLU A 45 5.17 -5.11 -8.68
C GLU A 45 4.10 -6.18 -8.88
N GLY A 46 3.59 -6.36 -10.11
CA GLY A 46 2.67 -7.44 -10.45
C GLY A 46 3.26 -8.83 -10.17
N ILE A 47 4.49 -9.09 -10.64
CA ILE A 47 5.20 -10.36 -10.42
C ILE A 47 5.45 -10.58 -8.92
N LYS A 48 5.85 -9.55 -8.17
CA LYS A 48 6.05 -9.66 -6.73
C LYS A 48 4.74 -9.97 -6.00
N ASN A 49 3.63 -9.38 -6.43
CA ASN A 49 2.31 -9.62 -5.84
C ASN A 49 1.76 -11.02 -6.17
N SER A 50 1.95 -11.52 -7.40
CA SER A 50 1.53 -12.88 -7.76
C SER A 50 2.26 -13.92 -6.93
N ARG A 51 3.59 -13.82 -6.83
CA ARG A 51 4.41 -14.71 -5.99
C ARG A 51 3.99 -14.70 -4.52
N LYS A 52 3.66 -13.51 -3.98
CA LYS A 52 3.14 -13.40 -2.60
C LYS A 52 1.79 -14.10 -2.43
N ARG A 53 0.90 -14.00 -3.42
CA ARG A 53 -0.41 -14.67 -3.39
C ARG A 53 -0.27 -16.18 -3.52
N GLU A 54 0.61 -16.65 -4.39
CA GLU A 54 0.95 -18.07 -4.54
C GLU A 54 1.50 -18.64 -3.22
N MET A 55 2.48 -17.97 -2.60
CA MET A 55 3.02 -18.40 -1.29
C MET A 55 1.97 -18.39 -0.18
N ALA A 56 1.09 -17.40 -0.15
CA ALA A 56 0.00 -17.33 0.83
C ALA A 56 -1.12 -18.35 0.59
N SER A 57 -1.19 -18.94 -0.61
CA SER A 57 -2.14 -20.00 -0.95
C SER A 57 -1.61 -21.40 -0.60
N ILE A 58 -0.30 -21.53 -0.36
CA ILE A 58 0.37 -22.79 -0.01
C ILE A 58 0.47 -22.97 1.51
N LEU A 59 0.28 -21.88 2.27
CA LEU A 59 0.10 -21.86 3.73
C LEU A 59 -1.37 -21.96 4.11
#